data_AF-A0A1G6G4C6-F1
#
_entry.id   AF-A0A1G6G4C6-F1
#
_cell.length_a   1.000
_cell.length_b   1.000
_cell.length_c   1.000
_cell.angle_alpha   90.00
_cell.angle_beta   90.00
_cell.angle_gamma   90.00
#
_symmetry.space_group_name_H-M   'P 1'
#
loop_
_entity.id
_entity.type
_entity.pdbx_description
1 polymer ?
#
loop_
_entity_poly.entity_id
_entity_poly.type
_entity_poly.pdbx_seq_one_letter_code
_entity_poly.pdbx_strand_id
1 'polypeptide(L)' 'MWQQIEFSLKEHRRGFHLVTGEIIGKLPTLPKVGLLHLFIKHTSCALSINENADPDFALTWRASSIT' A
#
# COMPACT_ATOMS: atom_id res chain seq x y z
N MET A 1 -3.81 11.75 21.62
CA MET A 1 -3.52 12.71 20.55
C MET A 1 -3.40 11.92 19.25
N TRP A 2 -4.01 12.36 18.15
CA TRP A 2 -3.84 11.73 16.85
C TRP A 2 -2.66 12.39 16.13
N GLN A 3 -1.90 11.61 15.36
CA GLN A 3 -0.75 12.09 14.61
C GLN A 3 -0.98 11.78 13.13
N GLN A 4 -0.74 12.77 12.28
CA GLN A 4 -0.72 12.60 10.84
C GLN A 4 0.68 12.88 10.33
N ILE A 5 1.20 11.97 9.51
CA ILE A 5 2.49 12.12 8.86
C ILE A 5 2.32 11.96 7.36
N GLU A 6 3.11 12.71 6.61
CA GLU A 6 3.17 12.61 5.16
C GLU A 6 4.53 12.08 4.75
N PHE A 7 4.54 11.07 3.88
CA PHE A 7 5.74 10.50 3.31
C PHE A 7 5.45 9.99 1.90
N SER A 8 6.49 9.93 1.08
CA SER A 8 6.41 9.40 -0.28
C SER A 8 6.79 7.93 -0.30
N LEU A 9 6.05 7.16 -1.10
CA LEU A 9 6.41 5.81 -1.51
C LEU A 9 7.23 5.85 -2.81
N LYS A 10 7.97 4.79 -3.12
CA LYS A 10 8.64 4.62 -4.39
C LYS A 10 7.63 4.60 -5.53
N GLU A 11 8.04 5.14 -6.67
CA GLU A 11 7.27 5.06 -7.90
C GLU A 11 7.27 3.63 -8.44
N HIS A 12 6.11 3.19 -8.89
CA HIS A 12 5.92 1.88 -9.48
C HIS A 12 5.19 2.00 -10.82
N ARG A 13 5.55 1.15 -11.78
CA ARG A 13 4.80 1.02 -13.05
C ARG A 13 3.39 0.47 -12.76
N ARG A 14 2.46 0.61 -13.70
CA ARG A 14 1.08 0.09 -13.58
C ARG A 14 1.07 -1.40 -13.17
N GLY A 15 0.22 -1.73 -12.20
CA GLY A 15 0.10 -3.07 -11.62
C GLY A 15 -0.01 -3.01 -10.10
N PHE A 16 -0.02 -4.17 -9.46
CA PHE A 16 -0.07 -4.30 -8.01
C PHE A 16 1.33 -4.51 -7.45
N HIS A 17 1.63 -3.83 -6.35
CA HIS A 17 2.94 -3.86 -5.70
C HIS A 17 2.75 -4.02 -4.20
N LEU A 18 3.51 -4.92 -3.59
CA LEU A 18 3.51 -5.10 -2.15
C LEU A 18 4.29 -3.96 -1.49
N VAL A 19 3.58 -3.03 -0.85
CA VAL A 19 4.15 -1.83 -0.24
C VAL A 19 4.17 -1.87 1.30
N THR A 20 3.77 -2.99 1.91
CA THR A 20 3.66 -3.14 3.38
C THR A 20 4.97 -2.81 4.11
N GLY A 21 6.10 -3.38 3.66
CA GLY A 21 7.40 -3.14 4.28
C GLY A 21 7.86 -1.68 4.16
N GLU A 22 7.57 -1.05 3.02
CA GLU A 22 7.91 0.36 2.80
C GLU A 22 7.08 1.28 3.70
N ILE A 23 5.78 1.04 3.81
CA ILE A 23 4.88 1.78 4.70
C ILE A 23 5.36 1.64 6.15
N ILE A 24 5.60 0.42 6.65
CA ILE A 24 6.04 0.18 8.03
C ILE A 24 7.36 0.91 8.33
N GLY A 25 8.31 0.91 7.40
CA GLY A 25 9.60 1.60 7.57
C GLY A 25 9.49 3.13 7.60
N LYS A 26 8.37 3.71 7.19
CA LYS A 26 8.10 5.15 7.21
C LYS A 26 7.19 5.58 8.36
N LEU A 27 6.46 4.65 8.96
CA LEU A 27 5.60 4.92 10.10
C LEU A 27 6.43 5.10 11.39
N PRO A 28 6.02 6.01 12.29
CA PRO A 28 6.60 6.09 13.63
C PRO A 28 6.21 4.85 14.44
N THR A 29 6.78 4.71 15.64
CA THR A 29 6.37 3.65 16.58
C THR A 29 4.87 3.70 16.83
N LEU A 30 4.17 2.64 16.42
CA LEU A 30 2.72 2.52 16.57
C LEU A 30 2.36 1.95 17.95
N PRO A 31 1.24 2.37 18.55
CA PRO A 31 0.71 1.74 19.76
C PRO A 31 0.28 0.30 19.46
N LYS A 32 0.21 -0.54 20.51
CA LYS A 32 -0.22 -1.94 20.39
C LYS A 32 -1.66 -2.08 19.87
N VAL A 33 -2.53 -1.12 20.19
CA VAL A 33 -3.95 -1.10 19.79
C VAL A 33 -4.30 0.32 19.37
N GLY A 34 -5.00 0.45 18.24
CA GLY A 34 -5.43 1.72 17.70
C GLY A 34 -5.97 1.56 16.29
N LEU A 35 -6.20 2.68 15.63
CA LEU A 35 -6.71 2.72 14.27
C LEU A 35 -5.74 3.55 13.42
N LEU A 36 -5.26 2.96 12.33
CA LEU A 36 -4.34 3.57 11.37
C LEU A 36 -5.11 3.93 10.10
N HIS A 37 -5.12 5.21 9.76
CA HIS A 37 -5.64 5.69 8.47
C HIS A 37 -4.47 5.86 7.50
N LEU A 38 -4.54 5.19 6.36
CA LEU A 38 -3.63 5.40 5.24
C LEU A 38 -4.39 6.04 4.09
N PHE A 39 -3.90 7.19 3.62
CA PHE A 39 -4.52 7.94 2.53
C PHE A 39 -3.48 8.21 1.44
N ILE A 40 -3.82 7.85 0.21
CA ILE A 40 -3.02 8.18 -0.98
C ILE A 40 -3.50 9.53 -1.53
N LYS A 41 -2.59 10.50 -1.61
CA LYS A 41 -2.83 11.81 -2.24
C LYS A 41 -2.60 11.77 -3.76
N HIS A 42 -3.16 10.75 -4.43
CA HIS A 42 -3.01 10.53 -5.87
C HIS A 42 -4.32 10.03 -6.46
N THR A 43 -4.59 10.38 -7.71
CA THR A 43 -5.84 9.99 -8.40
C THR A 43 -5.67 8.77 -9.31
N SER A 44 -4.43 8.41 -9.66
CA SER A 44 -4.16 7.28 -10.57
C SER A 44 -3.75 5.97 -9.88
N CYS A 45 -3.77 5.91 -8.55
CA CYS A 45 -3.48 4.70 -7.78
C CYS A 45 -4.34 4.61 -6.53
N ALA A 46 -4.42 3.41 -5.96
CA ALA A 46 -5.19 3.13 -4.75
C ALA A 46 -4.41 2.16 -3.85
N LEU A 47 -4.69 2.20 -2.55
CA LEU A 47 -4.28 1.16 -1.62
C LEU A 47 -5.38 0.11 -1.52
N SER A 48 -4.98 -1.15 -1.53
CA SER A 48 -5.85 -2.26 -1.20
C SER A 48 -5.18 -3.13 -0.15
N ILE A 49 -5.98 -3.70 0.74
CA ILE A 49 -5.54 -4.75 1.66
C ILE A 49 -6.08 -6.05 1.07
N ASN A 50 -5.17 -6.98 0.77
CA ASN A 50 -5.52 -8.28 0.22
C ASN A 50 -4.59 -9.35 0.79
N GLU A 51 -4.89 -10.61 0.51
CA GLU A 51 -4.10 -11.74 0.94
C GLU A 51 -2.83 -11.84 0.08
N ASN A 52 -1.68 -11.96 0.74
CA ASN A 52 -0.39 -12.18 0.09
C ASN A 52 0.00 -13.67 0.17
N ALA A 53 -0.94 -14.56 -0.13
CA ALA A 53 -0.73 -16.02 -0.01
C ALA A 53 -0.21 -16.68 -1.28
N ASP A 54 -0.35 -16.03 -2.45
CA ASP A 54 0.05 -16.61 -3.71
C ASP A 54 0.83 -15.60 -4.59
N PRO A 55 2.09 -15.88 -5.00
CA PRO A 55 2.81 -15.06 -5.96
C PRO A 55 2.12 -14.95 -7.33
N ASP A 56 1.26 -15.90 -7.71
CA ASP A 56 0.42 -15.82 -8.92
C ASP A 56 -0.67 -14.76 -8.83
N PHE A 57 -0.99 -14.26 -7.64
CA PHE A 57 -1.94 -13.15 -7.47
C PHE A 57 -1.41 -11.88 -8.15
N ALA A 58 -0.14 -11.52 -7.91
CA ALA A 58 0.48 -10.36 -8.56
C ALA A 58 0.61 -10.55 -10.08
N LEU A 59 0.82 -11.77 -10.57
CA LEU A 59 0.85 -12.10 -11.99
C LEU A 59 -0.54 -11.99 -12.64
N THR A 60 -1.57 -12.51 -11.99
CA THR A 60 -2.96 -12.47 -12.45
C THR A 60 -3.48 -11.04 -12.57
N TRP A 61 -3.15 -10.17 -11.61
CA TRP A 61 -3.53 -8.74 -11.66
C TRP A 61 -2.69 -7.88 -12.59
N ARG A 62 -1.45 -8.30 -12.92
CA ARG A 62 -0.68 -7.66 -13.97
C ARG A 62 -1.29 -7.89 -15.35
N ALA A 63 -1.87 -9.06 -15.57
CA ALA A 63 -2.51 -9.44 -16.84
C ALA A 63 -3.90 -8.82 -17.03
N SER A 64 -4.63 -8.54 -15.95
CA SER A 64 -6.00 -7.98 -15.98
C SER A 64 -6.02 -6.44 -15.95
N SER A 65 -5.04 -5.80 -16.59
CA SER A 65 -5.23 -4.46 -17.14
C SER A 65 -6.12 -4.58 -18.38
N ILE A 66 -7.42 -4.79 -18.14
CA ILE A 66 -8.47 -4.76 -19.15
C ILE A 66 -8.25 -3.51 -20.01
N THR A 67 -8.11 -3.76 -21.31
CA THR A 67 -8.26 -2.77 -22.38
C THR A 67 -9.71 -2.34 -22.44
#